data_AF-A0A1A0L1R1-F1
#
_entry.id   AF-A0A1A0L1R1-F1
#
_cell.length_a   1.000
_cell.length_b   1.000
_cell.length_c   1.000
_cell.angle_alpha   90.00
_cell.angle_beta   90.00
_cell.angle_gamma   90.00
#
_symmetry.space_group_name_H-M   'P 1'
#
loop_
_entity.id
_entity.type
_entity.pdbx_description
1 polymer ?
#
loop_
_entity_poly.entity_id
_entity_poly.type
_entity_poly.pdbx_seq_one_letter_code
_entity_poly.pdbx_strand_id
1 'polypeptide(L)'
;MPPTGLDVRVLGPVQLSVGGTAVPVGGPKPRALLAALAVNRRRAVSSQALADIVWNEEPPDSYQASLQVFVSNIRKALRNSGVDPATVLCTESSGYRLDITDDECDLGRFEATHKAAIEAGAAGDHESASRLYGAALEQWSGRALDDLSGTRFADTFATAMDEERLLVASARIDAEIACGRASSVVGELVAMTNEHPMREPLWVQLITALYLSGRQADALEACRRVRAVLADELGIDPGPALAELEKRVLRQEPLNTMAIAQVERMAKAMTETVTDTPRSAHAGRLRLADGRVFPIAKGGLKIGRMTDNDLILDDPKVSRYHAHVLPSRAGMLIKDLASANGIYVDDEVVDSGTMLFGGELIRIGSTVLSFEADTE
;
A
#
# COMPACT_ATOMS: atom_id res chain seq x y z
N MET A 1 -5.83 22.40 12.85
CA MET A 1 -5.17 23.72 12.80
C MET A 1 -4.01 23.61 11.82
N PRO A 2 -3.74 24.62 10.98
CA PRO A 2 -2.49 24.61 10.23
C PRO A 2 -1.33 24.52 11.22
N PRO A 3 -0.29 23.73 10.95
CA PRO A 3 0.88 23.66 11.80
C PRO A 3 1.45 25.05 12.03
N THR A 4 1.77 25.34 13.29
CA THR A 4 2.33 26.63 13.73
C THR A 4 3.82 26.77 13.38
N GLY A 5 4.43 25.72 12.82
CA GLY A 5 5.82 25.65 12.39
C GLY A 5 5.97 25.54 10.87
N LEU A 6 7.03 24.87 10.43
CA LEU A 6 7.27 24.54 9.03
C LEU A 6 6.24 23.50 8.55
N ASP A 7 5.77 23.63 7.32
CA ASP A 7 4.88 22.63 6.70
C ASP A 7 5.16 22.50 5.21
N VAL A 8 5.32 21.26 4.78
CA VAL A 8 5.50 20.88 3.39
C VAL A 8 4.34 20.01 2.98
N ARG A 9 3.68 20.38 1.87
CA ARG A 9 2.55 19.63 1.34
C ARG A 9 2.85 19.08 -0.04
N VAL A 10 2.60 17.79 -0.21
CA VAL A 10 2.78 17.03 -1.46
C VAL A 10 1.56 16.18 -1.82
N LEU A 11 0.58 16.03 -0.92
CA LEU A 11 -0.72 15.38 -1.17
C LEU A 11 -1.73 16.38 -1.77
N GLY A 12 -1.32 17.00 -2.85
CA GLY A 12 -1.95 18.13 -3.51
C GLY A 12 -0.91 18.93 -4.29
N PRO A 13 -1.21 20.19 -4.66
CA PRO A 13 -0.18 21.11 -5.16
C PRO A 13 0.97 21.27 -4.15
N VAL A 14 2.20 21.35 -4.65
CA VAL A 14 3.39 21.51 -3.80
C VAL A 14 3.34 22.84 -3.05
N GLN A 15 3.33 22.77 -1.73
CA GLN A 15 3.34 23.96 -0.86
C GLN A 15 4.43 23.87 0.20
N LEU A 16 4.97 25.03 0.53
CA LEU A 16 5.85 25.25 1.67
C LEU A 16 5.25 26.40 2.48
N SER A 17 5.07 26.23 3.78
CA SER A 17 4.61 27.30 4.65
C SER A 17 5.36 27.31 5.98
N VAL A 18 5.39 28.47 6.63
CA VAL A 18 5.93 28.66 7.98
C VAL A 18 4.91 29.44 8.80
N GLY A 19 4.47 28.87 9.91
CA GLY A 19 3.42 29.48 10.74
C GLY A 19 2.12 29.73 9.97
N GLY A 20 1.78 28.83 9.04
CA GLY A 20 0.63 28.94 8.15
C GLY A 20 0.77 29.98 7.02
N THR A 21 1.89 30.69 6.92
CA THR A 21 2.14 31.65 5.83
C THR A 21 2.92 30.98 4.70
N ALA A 22 2.43 31.10 3.46
CA ALA A 22 3.06 30.51 2.30
C ALA A 22 4.48 31.09 2.05
N VAL A 23 5.44 30.19 1.84
CA VAL A 23 6.82 30.52 1.46
C VAL A 23 6.97 30.32 -0.06
N PRO A 24 7.41 31.33 -0.81
CA PRO A 24 7.51 31.22 -2.26
C PRO A 24 8.69 30.32 -2.66
N VAL A 25 8.38 29.10 -3.09
CA VAL A 25 9.36 28.11 -3.60
C VAL A 25 9.85 28.49 -5.00
N GLY A 26 9.01 29.16 -5.79
CA GLY A 26 9.28 29.55 -7.17
C GLY A 26 8.45 28.75 -8.19
N GLY A 27 8.99 28.65 -9.42
CA GLY A 27 8.35 27.95 -10.54
C GLY A 27 8.42 26.41 -10.46
N PRO A 28 8.01 25.70 -11.53
CA PRO A 28 7.87 24.25 -11.52
C PRO A 28 9.15 23.49 -11.14
N LYS A 29 10.33 23.93 -11.60
CA LYS A 29 11.61 23.25 -11.33
C LYS A 29 12.04 23.30 -9.85
N PRO A 30 12.08 24.46 -9.17
CA PRO A 30 12.26 24.51 -7.71
C PRO A 30 11.22 23.71 -6.93
N ARG A 31 9.95 23.70 -7.38
CA ARG A 31 8.89 22.91 -6.73
C ARG A 31 9.11 21.40 -6.90
N ALA A 32 9.51 20.94 -8.08
CA ALA A 32 9.88 19.55 -8.33
C ALA A 32 11.06 19.12 -7.46
N LEU A 33 12.06 19.98 -7.27
CA LEU A 33 13.16 19.73 -6.34
C LEU A 33 12.66 19.58 -4.89
N LEU A 34 11.80 20.50 -4.43
CA LEU A 34 11.22 20.42 -3.08
C LEU A 34 10.38 19.16 -2.90
N ALA A 35 9.54 18.82 -3.87
CA ALA A 35 8.71 17.62 -3.87
C ALA A 35 9.56 16.35 -3.79
N ALA A 36 10.59 16.22 -4.63
CA ALA A 36 11.50 15.08 -4.62
C ALA A 36 12.17 14.89 -3.26
N LEU A 37 12.60 15.99 -2.63
CA LEU A 37 13.20 15.95 -1.29
C LEU A 37 12.18 15.69 -0.18
N ALA A 38 10.94 16.15 -0.30
CA ALA A 38 9.88 15.92 0.67
C ALA A 38 9.38 14.47 0.67
N VAL A 39 9.25 13.87 -0.51
CA VAL A 39 8.97 12.44 -0.68
C VAL A 39 10.11 11.60 -0.09
N ASN A 40 11.36 12.09 -0.18
CA ASN A 40 12.55 11.47 0.39
C ASN A 40 13.02 12.16 1.69
N ARG A 41 12.11 12.74 2.48
CA ARG A 41 12.46 13.50 3.70
C ARG A 41 13.38 12.70 4.62
N ARG A 42 14.30 13.39 5.28
CA ARG A 42 15.37 12.83 6.14
C ARG A 42 16.33 11.86 5.44
N ARG A 43 16.30 11.75 4.11
CA ARG A 43 17.28 11.02 3.29
C ARG A 43 17.97 11.95 2.31
N ALA A 44 19.25 11.68 2.05
CA ALA A 44 20.00 12.40 1.03
C ALA A 44 19.58 11.92 -0.36
N VAL A 45 19.27 12.86 -1.26
CA VAL A 45 19.02 12.59 -2.68
C VAL A 45 20.16 13.20 -3.48
N SER A 46 20.75 12.39 -4.37
CA SER A 46 21.91 12.82 -5.16
C SER A 46 21.55 13.98 -6.10
N SER A 47 22.54 14.83 -6.41
CA SER A 47 22.33 15.92 -7.37
C SER A 47 21.91 15.42 -8.74
N GLN A 48 22.41 14.25 -9.17
CA GLN A 48 22.01 13.64 -10.43
C GLN A 48 20.55 13.18 -10.40
N ALA A 49 20.10 12.48 -9.35
CA ALA A 49 18.71 12.04 -9.24
C ALA A 49 17.73 13.21 -9.16
N LEU A 50 18.11 14.29 -8.44
CA LEU A 50 17.31 15.52 -8.42
C LEU A 50 17.25 16.17 -9.80
N ALA A 51 18.34 16.14 -10.57
CA ALA A 51 18.35 16.63 -11.93
C ALA A 51 17.45 15.79 -12.85
N ASP A 52 17.52 14.46 -12.77
CA ASP A 52 16.67 13.58 -13.56
C ASP A 52 15.18 13.83 -13.26
N ILE A 53 14.81 14.11 -12.01
CA ILE A 53 13.43 14.47 -11.65
C ILE A 53 13.05 15.86 -12.19
N VAL A 54 13.87 16.87 -11.94
CA VAL A 54 13.56 18.28 -12.26
C VAL A 54 13.50 18.54 -13.76
N TRP A 55 14.26 17.80 -14.55
CA TRP A 55 14.31 17.91 -16.01
C TRP A 55 13.77 16.67 -16.75
N ASN A 56 13.04 15.79 -16.07
CA ASN A 56 12.40 14.62 -16.68
C ASN A 56 13.38 13.78 -17.53
N GLU A 57 14.50 13.39 -16.91
CA GLU A 57 15.60 12.59 -17.46
C GLU A 57 16.46 13.27 -18.53
N GLU A 58 16.20 14.55 -18.84
CA GLU A 58 16.99 15.33 -19.81
C GLU A 58 17.65 16.56 -19.17
N PRO A 59 18.54 16.38 -18.17
CA PRO A 59 19.19 17.50 -17.52
C PRO A 59 20.20 18.19 -18.45
N PRO A 60 20.33 19.53 -18.41
CA PRO A 60 21.36 20.25 -19.15
C PRO A 60 22.73 19.99 -18.53
N ASP A 61 23.82 20.17 -19.29
CA ASP A 61 25.20 20.04 -18.78
C ASP A 61 25.46 20.92 -17.54
N SER A 62 24.76 22.06 -17.44
CA SER A 62 24.85 23.01 -16.33
C SER A 62 23.84 22.72 -15.20
N TYR A 63 23.31 21.51 -15.07
CA TYR A 63 22.27 21.19 -14.07
C TYR A 63 22.76 21.47 -12.64
N GLN A 64 24.04 21.23 -12.33
CA GLN A 64 24.59 21.43 -10.98
C GLN A 64 24.46 22.89 -10.53
N ALA A 65 24.85 23.84 -11.38
CA ALA A 65 24.71 25.26 -11.11
C ALA A 65 23.24 25.67 -10.96
N SER A 66 22.35 25.09 -11.79
CA SER A 66 20.91 25.36 -11.72
C SER A 66 20.29 24.85 -10.42
N LEU A 67 20.65 23.64 -9.98
CA LEU A 67 20.21 23.08 -8.69
C LEU A 67 20.69 23.95 -7.52
N GLN A 68 21.95 24.41 -7.54
CA GLN A 68 22.47 25.32 -6.52
C GLN A 68 21.67 26.62 -6.45
N VAL A 69 21.26 27.19 -7.59
CA VAL A 69 20.39 28.37 -7.64
C VAL A 69 19.02 28.08 -7.03
N PHE A 70 18.39 26.95 -7.36
CA PHE A 70 17.10 26.57 -6.78
C PHE A 70 17.19 26.39 -5.26
N VAL A 71 18.21 25.67 -4.78
CA VAL A 71 18.46 25.47 -3.35
C VAL A 71 18.73 26.81 -2.66
N SER A 72 19.56 27.68 -3.24
CA SER A 72 19.85 29.02 -2.69
C SER A 72 18.58 29.86 -2.55
N ASN A 73 17.69 29.84 -3.55
CA ASN A 73 16.43 30.57 -3.51
C ASN A 73 15.48 30.04 -2.44
N ILE A 74 15.33 28.72 -2.32
CA ILE A 74 14.51 28.10 -1.27
C ILE A 74 15.07 28.43 0.12
N ARG A 75 16.39 28.32 0.31
CA ARG A 75 17.06 28.68 1.57
C ARG A 75 16.87 30.15 1.92
N LYS A 76 16.93 31.05 0.93
CA LYS A 76 16.66 32.48 1.14
C LYS A 76 15.20 32.72 1.57
N ALA A 77 14.25 32.03 0.96
CA ALA A 77 12.83 32.14 1.30
C ALA A 77 12.53 31.63 2.72
N LEU A 78 13.13 30.51 3.13
CA LEU A 78 13.07 29.98 4.50
C LEU A 78 13.65 30.96 5.52
N ARG A 79 14.84 31.52 5.24
CA ARG A 79 15.48 32.51 6.11
C ARG A 79 14.61 33.75 6.31
N ASN A 80 14.00 34.25 5.23
CA ASN A 80 13.09 35.39 5.29
C ASN A 80 11.82 35.10 6.12
N SER A 81 11.50 33.83 6.33
CA SER A 81 10.36 33.36 7.11
C SER A 81 10.74 33.01 8.56
N GLY A 82 11.99 33.31 8.98
CA GLY A 82 12.45 33.11 10.36
C GLY A 82 12.95 31.70 10.67
N VAL A 83 13.13 30.84 9.66
CA VAL A 83 13.64 29.47 9.82
C VAL A 83 15.11 29.42 9.41
N ASP A 84 15.94 28.69 10.15
CA ASP A 84 17.32 28.45 9.73
C ASP A 84 17.33 27.51 8.51
N PRO A 85 17.71 27.99 7.30
CA PRO A 85 17.67 27.16 6.11
C PRO A 85 18.71 26.03 6.11
N ALA A 86 19.80 26.14 6.89
CA ALA A 86 20.86 25.14 6.91
C ALA A 86 20.43 23.87 7.67
N THR A 87 19.54 24.01 8.64
CA THR A 87 18.98 22.88 9.40
C THR A 87 17.86 22.18 8.63
N VAL A 88 17.11 22.91 7.78
CA VAL A 88 15.98 22.34 7.04
C VAL A 88 16.40 21.74 5.70
N LEU A 89 17.16 22.48 4.89
CA LEU A 89 17.62 22.02 3.58
C LEU A 89 19.13 21.86 3.63
N CYS A 90 19.60 20.68 4.01
CA CYS A 90 21.01 20.37 4.22
C CYS A 90 21.71 20.08 2.88
N THR A 91 22.96 20.51 2.77
CA THR A 91 23.86 20.06 1.69
C THR A 91 24.62 18.84 2.20
N GLU A 92 24.57 17.77 1.41
CA GLU A 92 25.28 16.52 1.65
C GLU A 92 26.41 16.36 0.64
N SER A 93 27.35 15.45 0.89
CA SER A 93 28.54 15.26 0.05
C SER A 93 28.24 15.04 -1.44
N SER A 94 27.10 14.43 -1.78
CA SER A 94 26.69 14.13 -3.16
C SER A 94 25.32 14.72 -3.56
N GLY A 95 24.71 15.55 -2.72
CA GLY A 95 23.34 16.01 -2.96
C GLY A 95 22.74 16.84 -1.84
N TYR A 96 21.45 16.67 -1.62
CA TYR A 96 20.69 17.47 -0.65
C TYR A 96 19.75 16.58 0.16
N ARG A 97 19.47 16.98 1.39
CA ARG A 97 18.48 16.37 2.28
C ARG A 97 17.52 17.45 2.77
N LEU A 98 16.23 17.17 2.74
CA LEU A 98 15.23 17.95 3.47
C LEU A 98 15.02 17.29 4.84
N ASP A 99 15.52 17.93 5.89
CA ASP A 99 15.47 17.46 7.26
C ASP A 99 14.28 18.10 7.98
N ILE A 100 13.14 17.43 7.83
CA ILE A 100 11.86 17.79 8.45
C ILE A 100 11.26 16.54 9.13
N THR A 101 10.52 16.77 10.20
CA THR A 101 9.80 15.71 10.91
C THR A 101 8.61 15.20 10.09
N ASP A 102 8.05 14.05 10.47
CA ASP A 102 6.83 13.55 9.81
C ASP A 102 5.63 14.47 10.01
N ASP A 103 5.56 15.16 11.14
CA ASP A 103 4.46 16.08 11.45
C ASP A 103 4.53 17.40 10.67
N GLU A 104 5.70 17.73 10.10
CA GLU A 104 5.90 18.91 9.23
C GLU A 104 5.65 18.59 7.74
N CYS A 105 5.20 17.38 7.41
CA CYS A 105 4.89 16.95 6.05
C CYS A 105 3.52 16.27 6.01
N ASP A 106 2.64 16.68 5.09
CA ASP A 106 1.32 16.04 4.96
C ASP A 106 1.40 14.54 4.65
N LEU A 107 2.38 14.12 3.83
CA LEU A 107 2.68 12.71 3.58
C LEU A 107 3.11 11.98 4.86
N GLY A 108 3.94 12.61 5.71
CA GLY A 108 4.36 12.02 6.97
C GLY A 108 3.21 11.86 7.95
N ARG A 109 2.35 12.88 8.08
CA ARG A 109 1.12 12.82 8.87
C ARG A 109 0.15 11.76 8.35
N PHE A 110 -0.01 11.65 7.03
CA PHE A 110 -0.82 10.61 6.39
C PHE A 110 -0.31 9.21 6.77
N GLU A 111 0.99 8.94 6.56
CA GLU A 111 1.60 7.63 6.87
C GLU A 111 1.49 7.28 8.36
N ALA A 112 1.78 8.24 9.26
CA ALA A 112 1.71 8.04 10.70
C ALA A 112 0.28 7.76 11.17
N THR A 113 -0.69 8.55 10.68
CA THR A 113 -2.10 8.39 11.07
C THR A 113 -2.70 7.11 10.48
N HIS A 114 -2.33 6.75 9.24
CA HIS A 114 -2.70 5.49 8.62
C HIS A 114 -2.19 4.30 9.45
N LYS A 115 -0.91 4.31 9.84
CA LYS A 115 -0.34 3.25 10.68
C LYS A 115 -1.08 3.13 12.03
N ALA A 116 -1.36 4.24 12.69
CA ALA A 116 -2.08 4.26 13.96
C ALA A 116 -3.52 3.72 13.81
N ALA A 117 -4.19 4.00 12.68
CA ALA A 117 -5.51 3.48 12.38
C ALA A 117 -5.52 1.96 12.24
N ILE A 118 -4.50 1.40 11.56
CA ILE A 118 -4.32 -0.05 11.43
C ILE A 118 -4.13 -0.70 12.81
N GLU A 119 -3.29 -0.11 13.66
CA GLU A 119 -3.03 -0.61 15.02
C GLU A 119 -4.31 -0.59 15.88
N ALA A 120 -5.09 0.49 15.80
CA ALA A 120 -6.38 0.59 16.49
C ALA A 120 -7.38 -0.48 16.01
N GLY A 121 -7.50 -0.67 14.70
CA GLY A 121 -8.38 -1.69 14.11
C GLY A 121 -7.96 -3.12 14.50
N ALA A 122 -6.65 -3.41 14.52
CA ALA A 122 -6.12 -4.70 14.96
C ALA A 122 -6.42 -4.99 16.44
N ALA A 123 -6.52 -3.94 17.28
CA ALA A 123 -6.93 -4.04 18.67
C ALA A 123 -8.47 -4.10 18.87
N GLY A 124 -9.25 -4.03 17.79
CA GLY A 124 -10.72 -4.00 17.83
C GLY A 124 -11.32 -2.63 18.18
N ASP A 125 -10.50 -1.58 18.28
CA ASP A 125 -10.97 -0.20 18.49
C ASP A 125 -11.31 0.45 17.13
N HIS A 126 -12.42 0.00 16.56
CA HIS A 126 -12.91 0.48 15.26
C HIS A 126 -13.32 1.96 15.28
N GLU A 127 -13.69 2.50 16.45
CA GLU A 127 -14.06 3.92 16.59
C GLU A 127 -12.83 4.81 16.42
N SER A 128 -11.72 4.47 17.09
CA SER A 128 -10.44 5.16 16.89
C SER A 128 -9.91 4.94 15.49
N ALA A 129 -10.02 3.72 14.94
CA ALA A 129 -9.58 3.42 13.58
C ALA A 129 -10.28 4.30 12.55
N SER A 130 -11.62 4.40 12.59
CA SER A 130 -12.38 5.27 11.68
C SER A 130 -11.94 6.73 11.76
N ARG A 131 -11.83 7.28 12.98
CA ARG A 131 -11.39 8.66 13.19
C ARG A 131 -9.98 8.91 12.64
N LEU A 132 -9.06 7.97 12.84
CA LEU A 132 -7.68 8.09 12.36
C LEU A 132 -7.62 7.97 10.82
N TYR A 133 -8.32 7.01 10.21
CA TYR A 133 -8.40 6.96 8.74
C TYR A 133 -9.01 8.24 8.16
N GLY A 134 -10.03 8.81 8.82
CA GLY A 134 -10.59 10.12 8.44
C GLY A 134 -9.53 11.23 8.50
N ALA A 135 -8.78 11.34 9.59
CA ALA A 135 -7.71 12.33 9.74
C ALA A 135 -6.55 12.15 8.74
N ALA A 136 -6.29 10.91 8.31
CA ALA A 136 -5.35 10.62 7.23
C ALA A 136 -5.87 11.15 5.88
N LEU A 137 -7.15 10.90 5.55
CA LEU A 137 -7.77 11.40 4.32
C LEU A 137 -7.86 12.93 4.28
N GLU A 138 -7.99 13.60 5.43
CA GLU A 138 -7.98 15.06 5.54
C GLU A 138 -6.62 15.70 5.18
N GLN A 139 -5.53 14.92 5.12
CA GLN A 139 -4.23 15.45 4.66
C GLN A 139 -4.23 15.79 3.17
N TRP A 140 -5.15 15.23 2.41
CA TRP A 140 -5.24 15.40 0.96
C TRP A 140 -5.97 16.69 0.60
N SER A 141 -5.39 17.43 -0.35
CA SER A 141 -5.98 18.66 -0.89
C SER A 141 -6.21 18.60 -2.41
N GLY A 142 -5.90 17.47 -3.04
CA GLY A 142 -6.05 17.23 -4.46
C GLY A 142 -5.26 16.01 -4.90
N ARG A 143 -5.01 15.89 -6.20
CA ARG A 143 -4.06 14.93 -6.77
C ARG A 143 -2.66 15.20 -6.19
N ALA A 144 -1.91 14.17 -5.81
CA ALA A 144 -0.56 14.37 -5.32
C ALA A 144 0.31 15.06 -6.40
N LEU A 145 1.06 16.07 -6.00
CA LEU A 145 1.93 16.87 -6.88
C LEU A 145 1.20 17.50 -8.08
N ASP A 146 -0.05 17.93 -7.89
CA ASP A 146 -0.94 18.37 -8.98
C ASP A 146 -0.35 19.46 -9.90
N ASP A 147 0.38 20.43 -9.34
CA ASP A 147 1.03 21.52 -10.06
C ASP A 147 2.31 21.09 -10.83
N LEU A 148 2.68 19.82 -10.73
CA LEU A 148 3.78 19.16 -11.45
C LEU A 148 3.28 18.04 -12.36
N SER A 149 1.95 17.95 -12.59
CA SER A 149 1.34 16.96 -13.48
C SER A 149 1.94 16.99 -14.88
N GLY A 150 2.08 15.81 -15.50
CA GLY A 150 2.75 15.64 -16.79
C GLY A 150 4.27 15.45 -16.70
N THR A 151 4.86 15.48 -15.50
CA THR A 151 6.23 15.00 -15.26
C THR A 151 6.21 13.53 -14.85
N ARG A 152 7.17 12.72 -15.32
CA ARG A 152 7.21 11.27 -15.02
C ARG A 152 7.21 10.99 -13.51
N PHE A 153 7.98 11.76 -12.75
CA PHE A 153 8.05 11.65 -11.29
C PHE A 153 6.69 11.92 -10.63
N ALA A 154 6.04 13.04 -10.97
CA ALA A 154 4.77 13.41 -10.36
C ALA A 154 3.66 12.41 -10.73
N ASP A 155 3.58 12.00 -12.00
CA ASP A 155 2.55 11.06 -12.44
C ASP A 155 2.73 9.68 -11.80
N THR A 156 3.97 9.17 -11.71
CA THR A 156 4.25 7.88 -11.04
C THR A 156 3.92 7.95 -9.55
N PHE A 157 4.34 9.02 -8.87
CA PHE A 157 4.06 9.21 -7.45
C PHE A 157 2.55 9.35 -7.20
N ALA A 158 1.85 10.14 -8.02
CA ALA A 158 0.41 10.32 -7.91
C ALA A 158 -0.35 9.00 -8.06
N THR A 159 -0.02 8.17 -9.05
CA THR A 159 -0.67 6.86 -9.21
C THR A 159 -0.51 5.97 -7.99
N ALA A 160 0.70 5.86 -7.43
CA ALA A 160 0.92 5.06 -6.22
C ALA A 160 0.14 5.64 -5.02
N MET A 161 0.09 6.96 -4.92
CA MET A 161 -0.62 7.68 -3.86
C MET A 161 -2.15 7.55 -3.99
N ASP A 162 -2.70 7.55 -5.21
CA ASP A 162 -4.13 7.35 -5.43
C ASP A 162 -4.58 5.95 -4.97
N GLU A 163 -3.75 4.92 -5.18
CA GLU A 163 -4.02 3.57 -4.64
C GLU A 163 -4.01 3.55 -3.11
N GLU A 164 -3.00 4.17 -2.47
CA GLU A 164 -2.94 4.27 -1.00
C GLU A 164 -4.14 5.04 -0.43
N ARG A 165 -4.56 6.12 -1.09
CA ARG A 165 -5.74 6.89 -0.70
C ARG A 165 -7.01 6.03 -0.77
N LEU A 166 -7.15 5.24 -1.85
CA LEU A 166 -8.28 4.35 -2.03
C LEU A 166 -8.32 3.25 -0.95
N LEU A 167 -7.16 2.67 -0.62
CA LEU A 167 -7.02 1.69 0.45
C LEU A 167 -7.43 2.27 1.81
N VAL A 168 -6.97 3.47 2.15
CA VAL A 168 -7.34 4.16 3.39
C VAL A 168 -8.84 4.48 3.43
N ALA A 169 -9.42 4.92 2.32
CA ALA A 169 -10.86 5.17 2.23
C ALA A 169 -11.68 3.88 2.43
N SER A 170 -11.26 2.79 1.77
CA SER A 170 -11.85 1.46 1.95
C SER A 170 -11.78 1.00 3.42
N ALA A 171 -10.62 1.11 4.06
CA ALA A 171 -10.46 0.70 5.45
C ALA A 171 -11.25 1.56 6.45
N ARG A 172 -11.43 2.86 6.16
CA ARG A 172 -12.33 3.72 6.94
C ARG A 172 -13.77 3.22 6.89
N ILE A 173 -14.22 2.84 5.69
CA ILE A 173 -15.58 2.33 5.46
C ILE A 173 -15.80 1.02 6.23
N ASP A 174 -14.83 0.13 6.21
CA ASP A 174 -14.85 -1.09 7.00
C ASP A 174 -14.98 -0.82 8.50
N ALA A 175 -14.21 0.14 9.03
CA ALA A 175 -14.32 0.57 10.41
C ALA A 175 -15.69 1.18 10.74
N GLU A 176 -16.27 1.98 9.84
CA GLU A 176 -17.63 2.52 10.00
C GLU A 176 -18.70 1.42 10.02
N ILE A 177 -18.59 0.42 9.14
CA ILE A 177 -19.48 -0.74 9.12
C ILE A 177 -19.35 -1.54 10.42
N ALA A 178 -18.13 -1.77 10.90
CA ALA A 178 -17.86 -2.47 12.16
C ALA A 178 -18.47 -1.73 13.37
N CYS A 179 -18.48 -0.40 13.34
CA CYS A 179 -19.16 0.44 14.34
C CYS A 179 -20.68 0.53 14.17
N GLY A 180 -21.28 -0.24 13.25
CA GLY A 180 -22.73 -0.25 13.02
C GLY A 180 -23.25 0.94 12.23
N ARG A 181 -22.38 1.70 11.56
CA ARG A 181 -22.72 2.89 10.77
C ARG A 181 -22.79 2.60 9.27
N ALA A 182 -23.14 1.37 8.88
CA ALA A 182 -23.22 0.93 7.48
C ALA A 182 -24.04 1.87 6.57
N SER A 183 -25.12 2.48 7.08
CA SER A 183 -25.95 3.39 6.28
C SER A 183 -25.27 4.72 5.93
N SER A 184 -24.30 5.19 6.73
CA SER A 184 -23.63 6.48 6.51
C SER A 184 -22.68 6.45 5.31
N VAL A 185 -22.11 5.28 5.00
CA VAL A 185 -21.09 5.08 3.98
C VAL A 185 -21.63 4.71 2.59
N VAL A 186 -22.94 4.40 2.47
CA VAL A 186 -23.53 3.95 1.19
C VAL A 186 -23.35 4.98 0.08
N GLY A 187 -23.56 6.28 0.36
CA GLY A 187 -23.44 7.32 -0.66
C GLY A 187 -22.02 7.44 -1.21
N GLU A 188 -21.02 7.34 -0.33
CA GLU A 188 -19.61 7.35 -0.69
C GLU A 188 -19.21 6.10 -1.48
N LEU A 189 -19.63 4.92 -1.03
CA LEU A 189 -19.39 3.66 -1.74
C LEU A 189 -20.00 3.64 -3.15
N VAL A 190 -21.18 4.25 -3.35
CA VAL A 190 -21.76 4.41 -4.69
C VAL A 190 -20.87 5.28 -5.57
N ALA A 191 -20.31 6.38 -5.04
CA ALA A 191 -19.38 7.21 -5.81
C ALA A 191 -18.09 6.44 -6.14
N MET A 192 -17.48 5.76 -5.17
CA MET A 192 -16.25 4.99 -5.35
C MET A 192 -16.42 3.83 -6.34
N THR A 193 -17.56 3.11 -6.32
CA THR A 193 -17.84 2.04 -7.28
C THR A 193 -18.16 2.55 -8.68
N ASN A 194 -18.62 3.80 -8.84
CA ASN A 194 -18.75 4.43 -10.14
C ASN A 194 -17.39 4.85 -10.71
N GLU A 195 -16.49 5.34 -9.86
CA GLU A 195 -15.14 5.77 -10.24
C GLU A 195 -14.20 4.58 -10.49
N HIS A 196 -14.34 3.51 -9.70
CA HIS A 196 -13.53 2.31 -9.79
C HIS A 196 -14.39 1.05 -10.00
N PRO A 197 -15.11 0.96 -11.14
CA PRO A 197 -16.11 -0.08 -11.36
C PRO A 197 -15.55 -1.51 -11.41
N MET A 198 -14.27 -1.67 -11.71
CA MET A 198 -13.59 -2.98 -11.77
C MET A 198 -13.03 -3.44 -10.41
N ARG A 199 -13.15 -2.64 -9.34
CA ARG A 199 -12.62 -2.99 -8.01
C ARG A 199 -13.69 -3.75 -7.21
N GLU A 200 -13.73 -5.07 -7.37
CA GLU A 200 -14.64 -5.95 -6.63
C GLU A 200 -14.71 -5.71 -5.11
N PRO A 201 -13.60 -5.41 -4.39
CA PRO A 201 -13.66 -5.14 -2.95
C PRO A 201 -14.61 -3.99 -2.57
N LEU A 202 -14.67 -2.93 -3.38
CA LEU A 202 -15.58 -1.80 -3.12
C LEU A 202 -17.05 -2.21 -3.30
N TRP A 203 -17.32 -3.09 -4.25
CA TRP A 203 -18.66 -3.66 -4.44
C TRP A 203 -19.06 -4.53 -3.27
N VAL A 204 -18.15 -5.36 -2.77
CA VAL A 204 -18.36 -6.17 -1.56
C VAL A 204 -18.75 -5.29 -0.38
N GLN A 205 -18.04 -4.18 -0.16
CA GLN A 205 -18.39 -3.20 0.89
C GLN A 205 -19.75 -2.54 0.64
N LEU A 206 -20.06 -2.11 -0.59
CA LEU A 206 -21.35 -1.50 -0.94
C LEU A 206 -22.53 -2.45 -0.68
N ILE A 207 -22.43 -3.69 -1.16
CA ILE A 207 -23.46 -4.72 -0.98
C ILE A 207 -23.65 -5.03 0.51
N THR A 208 -22.55 -5.13 1.25
CA THR A 208 -22.57 -5.34 2.69
C THR A 208 -23.25 -4.18 3.42
N ALA A 209 -22.90 -2.94 3.10
CA ALA A 209 -23.47 -1.74 3.70
C ALA A 209 -24.97 -1.60 3.43
N LEU A 210 -25.39 -1.86 2.18
CA LEU A 210 -26.80 -1.88 1.78
C LEU A 210 -27.58 -2.96 2.53
N TYR A 211 -27.04 -4.17 2.60
CA TYR A 211 -27.70 -5.29 3.27
C TYR A 211 -27.85 -5.06 4.78
N LEU A 212 -26.78 -4.62 5.46
CA LEU A 212 -26.82 -4.28 6.89
C LEU A 212 -27.75 -3.09 7.19
N SER A 213 -28.01 -2.23 6.21
CA SER A 213 -28.97 -1.12 6.31
C SER A 213 -30.42 -1.53 6.01
N GLY A 214 -30.71 -2.83 5.88
CA GLY A 214 -32.04 -3.35 5.55
C GLY A 214 -32.46 -3.15 4.10
N ARG A 215 -31.54 -2.76 3.21
CA ARG A 215 -31.79 -2.49 1.78
C ARG A 215 -31.43 -3.70 0.91
N GLN A 216 -32.02 -4.87 1.22
CA GLN A 216 -31.71 -6.13 0.54
C GLN A 216 -31.90 -6.06 -0.98
N ALA A 217 -32.97 -5.43 -1.46
CA ALA A 217 -33.24 -5.28 -2.90
C ALA A 217 -32.12 -4.51 -3.61
N ASP A 218 -31.64 -3.42 -3.00
CA ASP A 218 -30.55 -2.61 -3.54
C ASP A 218 -29.21 -3.36 -3.49
N ALA A 219 -28.97 -4.17 -2.46
CA ALA A 219 -27.79 -5.02 -2.37
C ALA A 219 -27.74 -6.05 -3.52
N LEU A 220 -28.87 -6.70 -3.82
CA LEU A 220 -28.98 -7.63 -4.95
C LEU A 220 -28.88 -6.93 -6.30
N GLU A 221 -29.37 -5.70 -6.42
CA GLU A 221 -29.19 -4.89 -7.62
C GLU A 221 -27.71 -4.54 -7.84
N ALA A 222 -26.99 -4.18 -6.77
CA ALA A 222 -25.55 -3.97 -6.83
C ALA A 222 -24.79 -5.24 -7.28
N CYS A 223 -25.18 -6.44 -6.82
CA CYS A 223 -24.62 -7.72 -7.32
C CYS A 223 -24.80 -7.89 -8.83
N ARG A 224 -26.00 -7.59 -9.36
CA ARG A 224 -26.26 -7.67 -10.80
C ARG A 224 -25.42 -6.68 -11.59
N ARG A 225 -25.29 -5.46 -11.06
CA ARG A 225 -24.54 -4.38 -11.70
C ARG A 225 -23.05 -4.71 -11.81
N VAL A 226 -22.41 -5.14 -10.73
CA VAL A 226 -20.98 -5.52 -10.77
C VAL A 226 -20.74 -6.72 -11.68
N ARG A 227 -21.64 -7.71 -11.71
CA ARG A 227 -21.54 -8.85 -12.62
C ARG A 227 -21.58 -8.41 -14.09
N ALA A 228 -22.48 -7.49 -14.44
CA ALA A 228 -22.54 -6.93 -15.79
C ALA A 228 -21.25 -6.19 -16.14
N VAL A 229 -20.75 -5.33 -15.25
CA VAL A 229 -19.48 -4.60 -15.45
C VAL A 229 -18.30 -5.56 -15.68
N LEU A 230 -18.13 -6.59 -14.85
CA LEU A 230 -17.02 -7.53 -14.98
C LEU A 230 -17.12 -8.38 -16.26
N ALA A 231 -18.34 -8.78 -16.63
CA ALA A 231 -18.59 -9.51 -17.86
C ALA A 231 -18.32 -8.65 -19.11
N ASP A 232 -18.79 -7.41 -19.12
CA ASP A 232 -18.68 -6.51 -20.27
C ASP A 232 -17.25 -5.99 -20.46
N GLU A 233 -16.56 -5.63 -19.37
CA GLU A 233 -15.24 -4.99 -19.43
C GLU A 233 -14.08 -6.00 -19.44
N LEU A 234 -14.22 -7.12 -18.75
CA LEU A 234 -13.13 -8.09 -18.53
C LEU A 234 -13.46 -9.50 -19.05
N GLY A 235 -14.72 -9.80 -19.37
CA GLY A 235 -15.15 -11.14 -19.77
C GLY A 235 -15.03 -12.19 -18.66
N ILE A 236 -15.08 -11.75 -17.40
CA ILE A 236 -14.93 -12.63 -16.23
C ILE A 236 -16.18 -12.64 -15.36
N ASP A 237 -16.35 -13.73 -14.61
CA ASP A 237 -17.35 -13.82 -13.55
C ASP A 237 -16.85 -13.17 -12.24
N PRO A 238 -17.77 -12.77 -11.34
CA PRO A 238 -17.43 -12.33 -9.99
C PRO A 238 -16.55 -13.32 -9.22
N GLY A 239 -15.60 -12.78 -8.46
CA GLY A 239 -14.76 -13.55 -7.55
C GLY A 239 -15.54 -14.23 -6.41
N PRO A 240 -14.92 -15.18 -5.70
CA PRO A 240 -15.59 -16.02 -4.70
C PRO A 240 -16.18 -15.22 -3.53
N ALA A 241 -15.52 -14.15 -3.09
CA ALA A 241 -16.00 -13.30 -2.00
C ALA A 241 -17.36 -12.64 -2.34
N LEU A 242 -17.47 -12.11 -3.56
CA LEU A 242 -18.68 -11.47 -4.05
C LEU A 242 -19.79 -12.49 -4.32
N ALA A 243 -19.46 -13.64 -4.90
CA ALA A 243 -20.41 -14.74 -5.12
C ALA A 243 -20.97 -15.30 -3.81
N GLU A 244 -20.15 -15.43 -2.77
CA GLU A 244 -20.59 -15.90 -1.46
C GLU A 244 -21.47 -14.86 -0.76
N LEU A 245 -21.09 -13.58 -0.80
CA LEU A 245 -21.91 -12.50 -0.27
C LEU A 245 -23.30 -12.48 -0.92
N GLU A 246 -23.38 -12.62 -2.24
CA GLU A 246 -24.65 -12.67 -2.97
C GLU A 246 -25.55 -13.81 -2.46
N LYS A 247 -25.00 -15.02 -2.26
CA LYS A 247 -25.77 -16.16 -1.71
C LYS A 247 -26.30 -15.88 -0.31
N ARG A 248 -25.49 -15.29 0.56
CA ARG A 248 -25.90 -14.93 1.94
C ARG A 248 -27.03 -13.90 1.92
N VAL A 249 -26.91 -12.87 1.07
CA VAL A 249 -27.97 -11.86 0.87
C VAL A 249 -29.25 -12.49 0.34
N LEU A 250 -29.18 -13.41 -0.62
CA LEU A 250 -30.35 -14.12 -1.16
C LEU A 250 -31.06 -14.97 -0.10
N ARG A 251 -30.31 -15.62 0.80
CA ARG A 251 -30.83 -16.46 1.88
C ARG A 251 -31.21 -15.69 3.15
N GLN A 252 -31.03 -14.38 3.15
CA GLN A 252 -31.23 -13.52 4.32
C GLN A 252 -30.40 -13.97 5.54
N GLU A 253 -29.19 -14.47 5.29
CA GLU A 253 -28.29 -14.87 6.36
C GLU A 253 -27.70 -13.64 7.06
N PRO A 254 -27.53 -13.66 8.39
CA PRO A 254 -26.88 -12.56 9.08
C PRO A 254 -25.41 -12.44 8.62
N LEU A 255 -24.95 -11.22 8.35
CA LEU A 255 -23.53 -10.94 8.16
C LEU A 255 -22.93 -10.60 9.53
N ASN A 256 -21.99 -11.42 10.01
CA ASN A 256 -21.20 -11.04 11.18
C ASN A 256 -20.19 -9.98 10.76
N THR A 257 -20.24 -8.81 11.38
CA THR A 257 -19.27 -7.72 11.18
C THR A 257 -17.83 -8.16 11.46
N MET A 258 -17.62 -9.16 12.31
CA MET A 258 -16.30 -9.77 12.55
C MET A 258 -15.80 -10.66 11.40
N ALA A 259 -16.68 -11.18 10.53
CA ALA A 259 -16.27 -11.93 9.34
C ALA A 259 -15.82 -11.00 8.20
N ILE A 260 -16.22 -9.72 8.23
CA ILE A 260 -15.76 -8.66 7.31
C ILE A 260 -14.28 -8.34 7.60
N ALA A 261 -13.87 -8.28 8.86
CA ALA A 261 -12.46 -8.17 9.26
C ALA A 261 -11.57 -9.32 8.73
N GLN A 262 -12.18 -10.47 8.43
CA GLN A 262 -11.51 -11.63 7.84
C GLN A 262 -11.40 -11.48 6.30
N VAL A 263 -12.41 -10.90 5.66
CA VAL A 263 -12.38 -10.49 4.25
C VAL A 263 -11.40 -9.32 4.03
N GLU A 264 -11.28 -8.38 4.97
CA GLU A 264 -10.27 -7.31 5.01
C GLU A 264 -8.85 -7.87 5.06
N ARG A 265 -8.60 -8.90 5.89
CA ARG A 265 -7.30 -9.59 5.92
C ARG A 265 -6.97 -10.25 4.58
N MET A 266 -7.96 -10.85 3.90
CA MET A 266 -7.78 -11.47 2.58
C MET A 266 -7.61 -10.44 1.46
N ALA A 267 -8.33 -9.31 1.51
CA ALA A 267 -8.21 -8.22 0.54
C ALA A 267 -6.88 -7.47 0.70
N LYS A 268 -6.39 -7.29 1.93
CA LYS A 268 -5.06 -6.74 2.23
C LYS A 268 -3.93 -7.63 1.69
N ALA A 269 -4.09 -8.95 1.76
CA ALA A 269 -3.13 -9.92 1.21
C ALA A 269 -3.12 -9.97 -0.34
N MET A 270 -4.21 -9.56 -1.01
CA MET A 270 -4.35 -9.63 -2.47
C MET A 270 -3.95 -8.32 -3.18
N THR A 271 -4.10 -7.18 -2.49
CA THR A 271 -3.95 -5.84 -3.09
C THR A 271 -2.51 -5.28 -3.01
N GLU A 272 -1.61 -5.87 -2.22
CA GLU A 272 -0.18 -5.45 -2.14
C GLU A 272 0.69 -5.90 -3.33
N THR A 273 0.11 -6.21 -4.50
CA THR A 273 0.85 -6.77 -5.65
C THR A 273 1.27 -5.74 -6.72
N VAL A 274 0.93 -4.44 -6.62
CA VAL A 274 1.39 -3.46 -7.63
C VAL A 274 1.80 -2.12 -6.98
N THR A 275 3.04 -1.71 -7.25
CA THR A 275 3.76 -0.47 -6.86
C THR A 275 4.50 -0.45 -5.51
N ASP A 276 5.72 -1.03 -5.48
CA ASP A 276 6.99 -0.29 -5.49
C ASP A 276 8.17 -1.27 -5.29
N THR A 277 9.27 -0.98 -5.98
CA THR A 277 10.56 -1.70 -5.95
C THR A 277 11.23 -1.44 -4.57
N PRO A 278 12.07 -2.36 -4.04
CA PRO A 278 11.92 -2.85 -2.68
C PRO A 278 12.59 -1.97 -1.61
N ARG A 279 11.80 -1.61 -0.58
CA ARG A 279 12.29 -1.63 0.80
C ARG A 279 12.77 -3.05 1.08
N SER A 280 14.03 -3.19 1.48
CA SER A 280 14.75 -4.42 1.85
C SER A 280 13.87 -5.68 1.87
N ALA A 281 14.02 -6.55 0.87
CA ALA A 281 13.44 -7.88 0.95
C ALA A 281 14.08 -8.57 2.16
N HIS A 282 13.31 -8.77 3.23
CA HIS A 282 13.71 -9.60 4.35
C HIS A 282 14.11 -10.95 3.76
N ALA A 283 15.39 -11.31 3.84
CA ALA A 283 15.91 -12.54 3.28
C ALA A 283 15.55 -13.71 4.19
N GLY A 284 15.50 -14.92 3.63
CA GLY A 284 15.13 -16.11 4.38
C GLY A 284 15.54 -17.36 3.63
N ARG A 285 15.58 -18.48 4.35
CA ARG A 285 16.04 -19.76 3.82
C ARG A 285 15.14 -20.90 4.31
N LEU A 286 14.93 -21.89 3.46
CA LEU A 286 14.30 -23.15 3.85
C LEU A 286 15.37 -24.17 4.18
N ARG A 287 15.22 -24.87 5.30
CA ARG A 287 16.10 -25.97 5.69
C ARG A 287 15.33 -27.29 5.69
N LEU A 288 15.88 -28.30 5.04
CA LEU A 288 15.39 -29.68 5.12
C LEU A 288 15.90 -30.36 6.39
N ALA A 289 15.17 -31.39 6.83
CA ALA A 289 15.60 -32.24 7.94
C ALA A 289 16.97 -32.91 7.73
N ASP A 290 17.39 -33.08 6.48
CA ASP A 290 18.73 -33.60 6.11
C ASP A 290 19.86 -32.55 6.19
N GLY A 291 19.53 -31.32 6.58
CA GLY A 291 20.46 -30.21 6.77
C GLY A 291 20.72 -29.36 5.53
N ARG A 292 20.20 -29.71 4.35
CA ARG A 292 20.32 -28.86 3.16
C ARG A 292 19.53 -27.57 3.31
N VAL A 293 20.11 -26.47 2.82
CA VAL A 293 19.59 -25.11 2.97
C VAL A 293 19.38 -24.49 1.59
N PHE A 294 18.22 -23.87 1.39
CA PHE A 294 17.82 -23.26 0.14
C PHE A 294 17.49 -21.78 0.38
N PRO A 295 18.34 -20.84 -0.08
CA PRO A 295 18.06 -19.42 0.06
C PRO A 295 16.90 -18.99 -0.85
N ILE A 296 16.03 -18.12 -0.35
CA ILE A 296 14.91 -17.60 -1.12
C ILE A 296 15.39 -16.34 -1.85
N ALA A 297 15.49 -16.42 -3.18
CA ALA A 297 15.90 -15.31 -4.01
C ALA A 297 14.79 -14.25 -4.14
N LYS A 298 15.13 -13.08 -4.70
CA LYS A 298 14.14 -12.00 -4.97
C LYS A 298 12.96 -12.46 -5.84
N GLY A 299 13.16 -13.47 -6.70
CA GLY A 299 12.10 -14.07 -7.53
C GLY A 299 11.28 -15.16 -6.81
N GLY A 300 11.54 -15.38 -5.53
CA GLY A 300 11.01 -16.49 -4.75
C GLY A 300 11.74 -17.80 -4.95
N LEU A 301 11.15 -18.88 -4.44
CA LEU A 301 11.64 -20.24 -4.48
C LEU A 301 10.47 -21.19 -4.80
N LYS A 302 10.54 -21.87 -5.94
CA LYS A 302 9.54 -22.83 -6.41
C LYS A 302 9.83 -24.21 -5.84
N ILE A 303 8.81 -24.88 -5.34
CA ILE A 303 8.89 -26.21 -4.73
C ILE A 303 7.99 -27.17 -5.51
N GLY A 304 8.51 -28.32 -5.89
CA GLY A 304 7.73 -29.34 -6.58
C GLY A 304 8.55 -30.56 -6.96
N ARG A 305 7.90 -31.50 -7.66
CA ARG A 305 8.56 -32.74 -8.12
C ARG A 305 9.27 -32.60 -9.47
N MET A 306 8.97 -31.56 -10.26
CA MET A 306 9.64 -31.36 -11.55
C MET A 306 11.03 -30.74 -11.37
N THR A 307 11.95 -31.11 -12.27
CA THR A 307 13.37 -30.73 -12.21
C THR A 307 13.64 -29.26 -12.50
N ASP A 308 12.64 -28.52 -12.95
CA ASP A 308 12.66 -27.07 -13.20
C ASP A 308 12.19 -26.24 -11.99
N ASN A 309 11.91 -26.88 -10.84
CA ASN A 309 11.73 -26.20 -9.56
C ASN A 309 13.08 -25.90 -8.90
N ASP A 310 13.11 -24.86 -8.07
CA ASP A 310 14.30 -24.47 -7.31
C ASP A 310 14.59 -25.46 -6.17
N LEU A 311 13.54 -25.99 -5.54
CA LEU A 311 13.58 -27.09 -4.57
C LEU A 311 12.80 -28.29 -5.11
N ILE A 312 13.54 -29.36 -5.44
CA ILE A 312 12.97 -30.59 -5.97
C ILE A 312 12.71 -31.56 -4.81
N LEU A 313 11.45 -31.93 -4.63
CA LEU A 313 11.01 -32.94 -3.66
C LEU A 313 10.57 -34.20 -4.41
N ASP A 314 11.38 -35.26 -4.32
CA ASP A 314 11.06 -36.57 -4.90
C ASP A 314 10.11 -37.35 -3.97
N ASP A 315 8.89 -36.86 -3.86
CA ASP A 315 7.81 -37.47 -3.09
C ASP A 315 6.55 -37.58 -3.98
N PRO A 316 5.95 -38.78 -4.13
CA PRO A 316 4.75 -38.97 -4.94
C PRO A 316 3.53 -38.17 -4.47
N LYS A 317 3.49 -37.74 -3.19
CA LYS A 317 2.46 -36.84 -2.66
C LYS A 317 2.69 -35.38 -3.02
N VAL A 318 3.85 -35.04 -3.59
CA VAL A 318 4.18 -33.69 -4.03
C VAL A 318 3.80 -33.52 -5.50
N SER A 319 3.12 -32.41 -5.76
CA SER A 319 2.67 -32.02 -7.10
C SER A 319 3.86 -31.60 -7.97
N ARG A 320 3.67 -31.62 -9.29
CA ARG A 320 4.72 -31.21 -10.25
C ARG A 320 5.27 -29.82 -9.94
N TYR A 321 4.37 -28.89 -9.66
CA TYR A 321 4.60 -27.58 -9.07
C TYR A 321 3.64 -27.54 -7.88
N HIS A 322 4.16 -27.39 -6.67
CA HIS A 322 3.37 -27.59 -5.45
C HIS A 322 3.24 -26.30 -4.66
N ALA A 323 4.35 -25.60 -4.44
CA ALA A 323 4.37 -24.37 -3.67
C ALA A 323 5.30 -23.32 -4.29
N HIS A 324 5.05 -22.06 -3.95
CA HIS A 324 5.98 -20.96 -4.25
C HIS A 324 6.14 -20.11 -3.00
N VAL A 325 7.37 -19.98 -2.52
CA VAL A 325 7.71 -19.03 -1.45
C VAL A 325 8.18 -17.74 -2.09
N LEU A 326 7.58 -16.63 -1.72
CA LEU A 326 7.78 -15.32 -2.32
C LEU A 326 8.16 -14.30 -1.24
N PRO A 327 9.16 -13.43 -1.48
CA PRO A 327 9.39 -12.29 -0.61
C PRO A 327 8.20 -11.32 -0.69
N SER A 328 7.80 -10.80 0.46
CA SER A 328 6.78 -9.76 0.66
C SER A 328 7.33 -8.64 1.54
N ARG A 329 6.67 -7.48 1.57
CA ARG A 329 7.02 -6.36 2.46
C ARG A 329 6.94 -6.73 3.94
N ALA A 330 6.06 -7.66 4.29
CA ALA A 330 5.84 -8.11 5.68
C ALA A 330 6.65 -9.36 6.09
N GLY A 331 7.44 -9.95 5.18
CA GLY A 331 8.17 -11.21 5.44
C GLY A 331 8.17 -12.14 4.23
N MET A 332 8.17 -13.46 4.44
CA MET A 332 8.05 -14.44 3.35
C MET A 332 6.64 -15.00 3.27
N LEU A 333 6.07 -15.09 2.07
CA LEU A 333 4.74 -15.63 1.82
C LEU A 333 4.88 -16.98 1.11
N ILE A 334 4.35 -18.06 1.70
CA ILE A 334 4.22 -19.35 1.01
C ILE A 334 2.83 -19.46 0.40
N LYS A 335 2.75 -19.80 -0.89
CA LYS A 335 1.49 -20.04 -1.63
C LYS A 335 1.40 -21.49 -2.09
N ASP A 336 0.22 -22.06 -1.95
CA ASP A 336 -0.14 -23.32 -2.60
C ASP A 336 -0.49 -23.09 -4.07
N LEU A 337 0.08 -23.90 -4.96
CA LEU A 337 -0.12 -23.80 -6.41
C LEU A 337 -1.24 -24.74 -6.86
N ALA A 338 -2.37 -24.73 -6.15
CA ALA A 338 -3.49 -25.67 -6.31
C ALA A 338 -3.00 -27.13 -6.26
N SER A 339 -2.23 -27.45 -5.23
CA SER A 339 -1.64 -28.77 -5.11
C SER A 339 -2.68 -29.82 -4.70
N ALA A 340 -2.38 -31.08 -4.98
CA ALA A 340 -3.32 -32.17 -4.70
C ALA A 340 -3.48 -32.47 -3.19
N ASN A 341 -2.49 -32.12 -2.37
CA ASN A 341 -2.42 -32.49 -0.96
C ASN A 341 -2.24 -31.29 -0.02
N GLY A 342 -2.21 -30.07 -0.56
CA GLY A 342 -2.04 -28.83 0.20
C GLY A 342 -0.68 -28.69 0.86
N ILE A 343 -0.48 -27.50 1.46
CA ILE A 343 0.67 -27.16 2.30
C ILE A 343 0.17 -27.02 3.73
N TYR A 344 0.99 -27.43 4.69
CA TYR A 344 0.73 -27.22 6.10
C TYR A 344 1.84 -26.39 6.74
N VAL A 345 1.50 -25.39 7.53
CA VAL A 345 2.44 -24.58 8.32
C VAL A 345 2.06 -24.73 9.78
N ASP A 346 2.96 -25.25 10.62
CA ASP A 346 2.70 -25.60 12.02
C ASP A 346 1.40 -26.40 12.20
N ASP A 347 1.22 -27.40 11.32
CA ASP A 347 0.04 -28.30 11.20
C ASP A 347 -1.29 -27.66 10.75
N GLU A 348 -1.31 -26.36 10.45
CA GLU A 348 -2.46 -25.67 9.86
C GLU A 348 -2.41 -25.67 8.33
N VAL A 349 -3.56 -25.87 7.67
CA VAL A 349 -3.65 -25.91 6.19
C VAL A 349 -3.50 -24.50 5.60
N VAL A 350 -2.73 -24.39 4.53
CA VAL A 350 -2.59 -23.15 3.74
C VAL A 350 -3.64 -23.13 2.62
N ASP A 351 -4.66 -22.27 2.73
CA ASP A 351 -5.74 -22.17 1.75
C ASP A 351 -5.40 -21.29 0.53
N SER A 352 -4.83 -20.09 0.75
CA SER A 352 -4.50 -19.13 -0.33
C SER A 352 -3.09 -18.53 -0.23
N GLY A 353 -2.40 -18.85 0.87
CA GLY A 353 -1.05 -18.41 1.18
C GLY A 353 -0.93 -17.91 2.63
N THR A 354 0.22 -18.18 3.25
CA THR A 354 0.49 -17.89 4.67
C THR A 354 1.83 -17.17 4.82
N MET A 355 1.88 -16.16 5.69
CA MET A 355 3.12 -15.45 6.03
C MET A 355 3.99 -16.29 6.97
N LEU A 356 5.30 -16.25 6.74
CA LEU A 356 6.34 -16.89 7.52
C LEU A 356 7.18 -15.80 8.19
N PHE A 357 7.41 -15.94 9.49
CA PHE A 357 8.06 -14.97 10.36
C PHE A 357 9.36 -15.50 10.99
N GLY A 358 9.60 -16.81 10.94
CA GLY A 358 10.82 -17.49 11.37
C GLY A 358 10.56 -18.56 12.43
N GLY A 359 11.05 -19.77 12.20
CA GLY A 359 10.92 -20.92 13.11
C GLY A 359 9.76 -21.86 12.80
N GLU A 360 8.89 -21.52 11.85
CA GLU A 360 7.75 -22.36 11.47
C GLU A 360 8.18 -23.64 10.74
N LEU A 361 7.41 -24.71 10.95
CA LEU A 361 7.54 -25.98 10.25
C LEU A 361 6.56 -26.06 9.09
N ILE A 362 7.09 -26.24 7.88
CA ILE A 362 6.32 -26.35 6.64
C ILE A 362 6.32 -27.81 6.20
N ARG A 363 5.14 -28.42 6.08
CA ARG A 363 4.97 -29.78 5.57
C ARG A 363 4.37 -29.77 4.17
N ILE A 364 5.10 -30.37 3.23
CA ILE A 364 4.74 -30.55 1.83
C ILE A 364 4.87 -32.04 1.48
N GLY A 365 3.75 -32.70 1.18
CA GLY A 365 3.71 -34.15 1.10
C GLY A 365 4.13 -34.79 2.42
N SER A 366 5.20 -35.59 2.39
CA SER A 366 5.82 -36.24 3.55
C SER A 366 7.09 -35.51 4.02
N THR A 367 7.48 -34.43 3.33
CA THR A 367 8.68 -33.65 3.66
C THR A 367 8.32 -32.54 4.63
N VAL A 368 9.13 -32.38 5.69
CA VAL A 368 9.06 -31.26 6.63
C VAL A 368 10.29 -30.37 6.42
N LEU A 369 10.04 -29.06 6.32
CA LEU A 369 11.02 -28.00 6.11
C LEU A 369 10.88 -27.03 7.29
N SER A 370 11.97 -26.39 7.72
CA SER A 370 11.91 -25.25 8.64
C SER A 370 12.21 -23.96 7.89
N PHE A 371 11.42 -22.92 8.17
CA PHE A 371 11.73 -21.57 7.68
C PHE A 371 12.64 -20.83 8.66
N GLU A 372 13.75 -20.31 8.15
CA GLU A 372 14.67 -19.46 8.91
C GLU A 372 14.65 -18.06 8.27
N ALA A 373 14.17 -17.07 9.03
CA ALA A 373 14.31 -15.67 8.66
C ALA A 373 15.75 -15.22 8.90
N ASP A 374 16.32 -14.43 7.99
CA ASP A 374 17.59 -13.77 8.26
C ASP A 374 17.34 -12.63 9.27
N THR A 375 17.83 -12.79 10.49
CA THR A 375 17.87 -11.71 11.49
C THR A 375 18.81 -10.60 11.00
N GLU A 376 18.31 -9.36 10.90
CA GLU A 376 19.18 -8.16 10.84
C GLU A 376 20.05 -8.04 12.09
#